data_AF-A0A3B8IXH1-F1
#
_entry.id   AF-A0A3B8IXH1-F1
#
_cell.length_a   1.000
_cell.length_b   1.000
_cell.length_c   1.000
_cell.angle_alpha   90.00
_cell.angle_beta   90.00
_cell.angle_gamma   90.00
#
_symmetry.space_group_name_H-M   'P 1'
#
loop_
_entity.id
_entity.type
_entity.pdbx_description
1 polymer ?
#
loop_
_entity_poly.entity_id
_entity_poly.type
_entity_poly.pdbx_seq_one_letter_code
_entity_poly.pdbx_strand_id
1 'polypeptide(L)'
;MAIIQPLNDLSVYLSHLVKGRLWLKVIIGLVLGSGLGLLINPAWGWVPPEVSERLGSWLNLPGEVFMKLVQMVMIPLIVASIISGLVSNASDKLGSIGLRLFLYFLFTTVVAIVLGTVVAFLFNPGEYVSTHGGFSGTSMPNGTPAEQETVRFNLPESISNLIPVNPLEAMLRGELLSVVIFTIIIGIATTQIEEKMAQPVIRFIAAIQKICMIVVGWAMKLVPYAVFGLMASLLSTTGIEIFMGLGYYMLVVLLGLALLILFYLLMYGLVTRQNPLRFLSNIRDAQLLAFSTASSAAVMPLSMKVADEKLKVSSQISDFVIPIGATINMDGTALFQCVTVLFMAHAYGIELALLDVVLITFTVVGASIGTPAIPGG
;
A
#
# COMPACT_ATOMS: atom_id res chain seq x y z
N MET A 1 -25.35 39.16 -21.35
CA MET A 1 -26.16 39.02 -20.13
C MET A 1 -25.89 37.63 -19.57
N ALA A 2 -24.99 37.53 -18.58
CA ALA A 2 -24.57 36.26 -18.00
C ALA A 2 -25.73 35.69 -17.17
N ILE A 3 -26.25 34.53 -17.60
CA ILE A 3 -27.32 33.83 -16.89
C ILE A 3 -26.67 33.19 -15.67
N ILE A 4 -26.86 33.81 -14.51
CA ILE A 4 -26.46 33.26 -13.21
C ILE A 4 -27.34 32.04 -12.99
N GLN A 5 -26.78 30.83 -13.17
CA GLN A 5 -27.46 29.61 -12.74
C GLN A 5 -27.65 29.69 -11.22
N PRO A 6 -28.86 29.43 -10.70
CA PRO A 6 -29.10 29.46 -9.26
C PRO A 6 -28.22 28.40 -8.57
N LEU A 7 -27.59 28.77 -7.44
CA LEU A 7 -26.70 27.90 -6.66
C LEU A 7 -27.33 26.54 -6.30
N ASN A 8 -28.65 26.46 -6.28
CA ASN A 8 -29.41 25.25 -6.00
C ASN A 8 -29.36 24.24 -7.17
N ASP A 9 -29.34 24.69 -8.43
CA ASP A 9 -29.21 23.79 -9.58
C ASP A 9 -27.78 23.25 -9.71
N LEU A 10 -26.78 24.07 -9.34
CA LEU A 10 -25.39 23.63 -9.26
C LEU A 10 -25.20 22.59 -8.15
N SER A 11 -25.81 22.78 -6.98
CA SER A 11 -25.71 21.83 -5.86
C SER A 11 -26.41 20.50 -6.18
N VAL A 12 -27.57 20.54 -6.85
CA VAL A 12 -28.31 19.34 -7.29
C VAL A 12 -27.55 18.62 -8.40
N TYR A 13 -27.01 19.34 -9.39
CA TYR A 13 -26.19 18.77 -10.47
C TYR A 13 -24.88 18.16 -9.96
N LEU A 14 -24.16 18.86 -9.06
CA LEU A 14 -22.99 18.33 -8.36
C LEU A 14 -23.37 17.10 -7.53
N SER A 15 -24.49 17.13 -6.79
CA SER A 15 -24.93 15.98 -6.00
C SER A 15 -25.24 14.75 -6.85
N HIS A 16 -25.76 14.93 -8.07
CA HIS A 16 -26.04 13.85 -9.02
C HIS A 16 -24.76 13.28 -9.65
N LEU A 17 -23.81 14.15 -10.01
CA LEU A 17 -22.47 13.73 -10.47
C LEU A 17 -21.67 13.00 -9.38
N VAL A 18 -21.85 13.42 -8.13
CA VAL A 18 -21.11 12.96 -6.95
C VAL A 18 -21.70 11.67 -6.36
N LYS A 19 -23.03 11.47 -6.40
CA LYS A 19 -23.68 10.26 -5.85
C LYS A 19 -23.23 8.95 -6.50
N GLY A 20 -22.84 8.96 -7.78
CA GLY A 20 -22.37 7.76 -8.50
C GLY A 20 -20.85 7.62 -8.65
N ARG A 21 -20.05 8.59 -8.18
CA ARG A 21 -18.61 8.69 -8.49
C ARG A 21 -17.78 8.85 -7.21
N LEU A 22 -17.56 7.73 -6.50
CA LEU A 22 -16.75 7.69 -5.27
C LEU A 22 -15.39 8.40 -5.45
N TRP A 23 -14.67 8.12 -6.54
CA TRP A 23 -13.39 8.76 -6.85
C TRP A 23 -13.45 10.29 -6.83
N LEU A 24 -14.53 10.90 -7.30
CA LEU A 24 -14.65 12.35 -7.34
C LEU A 24 -14.80 12.90 -5.92
N LYS A 25 -15.58 12.22 -5.07
CA LYS A 25 -15.67 12.55 -3.63
C LYS A 25 -14.32 12.42 -2.94
N VAL A 26 -13.55 11.39 -3.29
CA VAL A 26 -12.21 11.16 -2.74
C VAL A 26 -11.25 12.25 -3.18
N ILE A 27 -11.23 12.64 -4.45
CA ILE A 27 -10.38 13.74 -4.94
C ILE A 27 -10.78 15.06 -4.27
N ILE A 28 -12.07 15.35 -4.16
CA ILE A 28 -12.54 16.56 -3.46
C ILE A 28 -12.09 16.53 -2.00
N GLY A 29 -12.26 15.39 -1.32
CA GLY A 29 -11.78 15.21 0.06
C GLY A 29 -10.27 15.39 0.18
N LEU A 30 -9.49 14.80 -0.72
CA LEU A 30 -8.04 14.92 -0.78
C LEU A 30 -7.62 16.38 -0.96
N VAL A 31 -8.12 17.08 -1.99
CA VAL A 31 -7.75 18.47 -2.28
C VAL A 31 -8.16 19.42 -1.16
N LEU A 32 -9.41 19.30 -0.67
CA LEU A 32 -9.88 20.16 0.42
C LEU A 32 -9.17 19.86 1.74
N GLY A 33 -8.89 18.58 2.01
CA GLY A 33 -8.19 18.13 3.21
C GLY A 33 -6.75 18.63 3.20
N SER A 34 -6.04 18.42 2.09
CA SER A 34 -4.68 18.91 1.91
C SER A 34 -4.62 20.45 2.00
N GLY A 35 -5.54 21.16 1.34
CA GLY A 35 -5.62 22.61 1.41
C GLY A 35 -5.84 23.10 2.84
N LEU A 36 -6.80 22.52 3.57
CA LEU A 36 -7.06 22.89 4.96
C LEU A 36 -5.87 22.54 5.87
N GLY A 37 -5.27 21.37 5.70
CA GLY A 37 -4.10 20.93 6.46
C GLY A 37 -2.92 21.89 6.33
N LEU A 38 -2.63 22.34 5.11
CA LEU A 38 -1.60 23.35 4.87
C LEU A 38 -1.94 24.71 5.51
N LEU A 39 -3.21 25.13 5.48
CA LEU A 39 -3.65 26.41 6.06
C LEU A 39 -3.55 26.44 7.60
N ILE A 40 -3.85 25.32 8.26
CA ILE A 40 -3.76 25.21 9.72
C ILE A 40 -2.35 24.86 10.21
N ASN A 41 -1.41 24.58 9.30
CA ASN A 41 -0.05 24.20 9.65
C ASN A 41 0.65 25.35 10.40
N PRO A 42 1.27 25.09 11.58
CA PRO A 42 1.93 26.12 12.37
C PRO A 42 3.09 26.83 11.65
N ALA A 43 3.65 26.23 10.60
CA ALA A 43 4.75 26.79 9.81
C ALA A 43 4.42 28.13 9.15
N TRP A 44 3.13 28.43 8.89
CA TRP A 44 2.71 29.73 8.36
C TRP A 44 2.56 30.81 9.45
N GLY A 45 2.59 30.43 10.72
CA GLY A 45 2.38 31.32 11.87
C GLY A 45 0.93 31.79 12.06
N TRP A 46 -0.03 31.31 11.26
CA TRP A 46 -1.43 31.72 11.33
C TRP A 46 -2.20 31.09 12.50
N VAL A 47 -1.79 29.89 12.91
CA VAL A 47 -2.45 29.11 13.97
C VAL A 47 -1.38 28.63 14.96
N PRO A 48 -1.58 28.83 16.28
CA PRO A 48 -0.68 28.29 17.30
C PRO A 48 -0.56 26.76 17.21
N PRO A 49 0.62 26.17 17.49
CA PRO A 49 0.83 24.71 17.39
C PRO A 49 -0.21 23.87 18.13
N GLU A 50 -0.55 24.25 19.36
CA GLU A 50 -1.53 23.54 20.20
C GLU A 50 -2.94 23.50 19.58
N VAL A 51 -3.34 24.57 18.91
CA VAL A 51 -4.66 24.66 18.26
C VAL A 51 -4.64 23.87 16.95
N SER A 52 -3.54 23.91 16.21
CA SER A 52 -3.37 23.12 14.99
C SER A 52 -3.43 21.62 15.26
N GLU A 53 -2.76 21.15 16.31
CA GLU A 53 -2.77 19.72 16.69
C GLU A 53 -4.17 19.27 17.12
N ARG A 54 -4.88 20.08 17.90
CA ARG A 54 -6.28 19.80 18.28
C ARG A 54 -7.21 19.79 17.07
N LEU A 55 -7.11 20.77 16.18
CA LEU A 55 -7.91 20.79 14.96
C LEU A 55 -7.58 19.60 14.05
N GLY A 56 -6.29 19.29 13.87
CA GLY A 56 -5.82 18.14 13.10
C GLY A 56 -6.40 16.82 13.63
N SER A 57 -6.33 16.59 14.94
CA SER A 57 -6.89 15.38 15.57
C SER A 57 -8.41 15.27 15.42
N TRP A 58 -9.17 16.35 15.62
CA TRP A 58 -10.62 16.36 15.38
C TRP A 58 -10.97 16.14 13.91
N LEU A 59 -10.21 16.74 12.99
CA LEU A 59 -10.37 16.51 11.55
C LEU A 59 -10.02 15.08 11.17
N ASN A 60 -9.07 14.44 11.85
CA ASN A 60 -8.65 13.06 11.59
C ASN A 60 -9.66 12.01 12.09
N LEU A 61 -10.58 12.36 12.98
CA LEU A 61 -11.52 11.41 13.59
C LEU A 61 -12.24 10.50 12.57
N PRO A 62 -12.80 11.01 11.44
CA PRO A 62 -13.41 10.15 10.43
C PRO A 62 -12.39 9.21 9.76
N GLY A 63 -11.15 9.66 9.62
CA GLY A 63 -10.01 8.89 9.11
C GLY A 63 -9.66 7.73 10.03
N GLU A 64 -9.51 8.01 11.32
CA GLU A 64 -9.18 7.01 12.33
C GLU A 64 -10.30 5.96 12.47
N VAL A 65 -11.56 6.40 12.51
CA VAL A 65 -12.72 5.48 12.53
C VAL A 65 -12.74 4.61 11.29
N PHE A 66 -12.49 5.16 10.11
CA PHE A 66 -12.41 4.40 8.87
C PHE A 66 -11.29 3.34 8.93
N MET A 67 -10.09 3.73 9.34
CA MET A 67 -8.95 2.81 9.45
C MET A 67 -9.23 1.69 10.44
N LYS A 68 -9.81 2.00 11.61
CA LYS A 68 -10.20 1.01 12.62
C LYS A 68 -11.25 0.04 12.11
N LEU A 69 -12.27 0.52 11.39
CA LEU A 69 -13.29 -0.35 10.79
C LEU A 69 -12.70 -1.32 9.78
N VAL A 70 -11.78 -0.86 8.92
CA VAL A 70 -11.16 -1.73 7.93
C VAL A 70 -10.18 -2.71 8.58
N GLN A 71 -9.37 -2.26 9.54
CA GLN A 71 -8.44 -3.12 10.28
C GLN A 71 -9.17 -4.20 11.08
N MET A 72 -10.33 -3.87 11.67
CA MET A 72 -11.16 -4.83 12.40
C MET A 72 -11.62 -5.99 11.52
N VAL A 73 -12.01 -5.73 10.26
CA VAL A 73 -12.50 -6.78 9.35
C VAL A 73 -11.39 -7.46 8.57
N MET A 74 -10.19 -6.90 8.55
CA MET A 74 -9.08 -7.35 7.72
C MET A 74 -8.66 -8.78 8.02
N ILE A 75 -8.32 -9.11 9.28
CA ILE A 75 -7.84 -10.46 9.64
C ILE A 75 -8.92 -11.52 9.35
N PRO A 76 -10.18 -11.37 9.82
CA PRO A 76 -11.24 -12.31 9.47
C PRO A 76 -11.45 -12.45 7.96
N LEU A 77 -11.34 -11.34 7.22
CA LEU A 77 -11.49 -11.33 5.76
C LEU A 77 -10.33 -12.05 5.07
N ILE A 78 -9.07 -11.85 5.49
CA ILE A 78 -7.89 -12.56 4.94
C ILE A 78 -8.07 -14.06 5.13
N VAL A 79 -8.36 -14.48 6.36
CA VAL A 79 -8.56 -15.90 6.70
C VAL A 79 -9.67 -16.49 5.83
N ALA A 80 -10.80 -15.80 5.77
CA ALA A 80 -11.96 -16.31 5.06
C ALA A 80 -11.78 -16.35 3.53
N SER A 81 -11.19 -15.30 2.97
CA SER A 81 -11.03 -15.13 1.52
C SER A 81 -10.00 -16.08 0.96
N ILE A 82 -8.86 -16.27 1.63
CA ILE A 82 -7.83 -17.21 1.17
C ILE A 82 -8.37 -18.64 1.25
N ILE A 83 -8.98 -19.05 2.36
CA ILE A 83 -9.55 -20.41 2.47
C ILE A 83 -10.62 -20.64 1.39
N SER A 84 -11.54 -19.69 1.20
CA SER A 84 -12.59 -19.79 0.18
C SER A 84 -12.02 -19.81 -1.26
N GLY A 85 -11.03 -18.97 -1.56
CA GLY A 85 -10.33 -18.94 -2.85
C GLY A 85 -9.52 -20.21 -3.13
N LEU A 86 -8.92 -20.80 -2.10
CA LEU A 86 -8.18 -22.06 -2.20
C LEU A 86 -9.11 -23.25 -2.47
N VAL A 87 -10.21 -23.35 -1.73
CA VAL A 87 -11.14 -24.48 -1.83
C VAL A 87 -11.99 -24.43 -3.10
N SER A 88 -12.32 -23.22 -3.58
CA SER A 88 -13.12 -23.05 -4.79
C SER A 88 -12.34 -23.30 -6.09
N ASN A 89 -11.01 -23.28 -6.05
CA ASN A 89 -10.15 -23.73 -7.14
C ASN A 89 -9.93 -25.25 -7.03
N ALA A 90 -10.30 -26.01 -8.06
CA ALA A 90 -10.04 -27.45 -8.09
C ALA A 90 -8.56 -27.76 -7.83
N SER A 91 -8.30 -28.67 -6.89
CA SER A 91 -7.00 -29.00 -6.27
C SER A 91 -5.83 -29.11 -7.25
N ASP A 92 -6.04 -29.66 -8.45
CA ASP A 92 -4.98 -29.85 -9.46
C ASP A 92 -4.41 -28.55 -10.05
N LYS A 93 -5.16 -27.44 -10.01
CA LYS A 93 -4.71 -26.15 -10.57
C LYS A 93 -4.02 -25.27 -9.54
N LEU A 94 -4.15 -25.58 -8.26
CA LEU A 94 -3.76 -24.67 -7.19
C LEU A 94 -2.25 -24.45 -7.11
N GLY A 95 -1.46 -25.53 -7.14
CA GLY A 95 0.01 -25.44 -7.15
C GLY A 95 0.53 -24.66 -8.36
N SER A 96 -0.11 -24.82 -9.53
CA SER A 96 0.26 -24.10 -10.74
C SER A 96 -0.07 -22.60 -10.68
N ILE A 97 -1.19 -22.22 -10.05
CA ILE A 97 -1.59 -20.82 -9.87
C ILE A 97 -0.68 -20.14 -8.84
N GLY A 98 -0.41 -20.81 -7.71
CA GLY A 98 0.50 -20.30 -6.67
C GLY A 98 1.91 -20.06 -7.21
N LEU A 99 2.47 -21.03 -7.95
CA LEU A 99 3.81 -20.87 -8.54
C LEU A 99 3.85 -19.75 -9.58
N ARG A 100 2.84 -19.63 -10.45
CA ARG A 100 2.75 -18.52 -11.40
C ARG A 100 2.66 -17.16 -10.70
N LEU A 101 1.89 -17.10 -9.61
CA LEU A 101 1.74 -15.88 -8.81
C LEU A 101 3.06 -15.48 -8.15
N PHE A 102 3.77 -16.44 -7.56
CA PHE A 102 5.07 -16.21 -6.95
C PHE A 102 6.10 -15.72 -7.98
N LEU A 103 6.18 -16.38 -9.15
CA LEU A 103 7.07 -15.94 -10.23
C LEU A 103 6.70 -14.56 -10.76
N TYR A 104 5.40 -14.25 -10.82
CA TYR A 104 4.91 -12.93 -11.20
C TYR A 104 5.37 -11.86 -10.19
N PHE A 105 5.19 -12.07 -8.88
CA PHE A 105 5.65 -11.13 -7.86
C PHE A 105 7.15 -10.94 -7.88
N LEU A 106 7.92 -12.04 -7.93
CA LEU A 106 9.38 -11.97 -8.00
C LEU A 106 9.84 -11.15 -9.23
N PHE A 107 9.21 -11.38 -10.38
CA PHE A 107 9.53 -10.64 -11.60
C PHE A 107 9.20 -9.14 -11.48
N THR A 108 8.02 -8.79 -10.97
CA THR A 108 7.62 -7.38 -10.83
C THR A 108 8.47 -6.64 -9.80
N THR A 109 8.86 -7.29 -8.69
CA THR A 109 9.76 -6.71 -7.70
C THR A 109 11.16 -6.46 -8.27
N VAL A 110 11.71 -7.41 -9.02
CA VAL A 110 13.00 -7.21 -9.71
C VAL A 110 12.93 -6.02 -10.68
N VAL A 111 11.87 -5.91 -11.47
CA VAL A 111 11.67 -4.76 -12.36
C VAL A 111 11.57 -3.45 -11.57
N ALA A 112 10.87 -3.44 -10.43
CA ALA A 112 10.75 -2.25 -9.58
C ALA A 112 12.11 -1.79 -9.02
N ILE A 113 12.96 -2.73 -8.60
CA ILE A 113 14.31 -2.42 -8.12
C ILE A 113 15.19 -1.90 -9.26
N VAL A 114 15.13 -2.52 -10.45
CA VAL A 114 15.87 -2.03 -11.63
C VAL A 114 15.44 -0.61 -11.99
N LEU A 115 14.13 -0.34 -12.00
CA LEU A 115 13.60 1.01 -12.26
C LEU A 115 14.07 2.01 -11.19
N GLY A 116 13.99 1.65 -9.91
CA GLY A 116 14.48 2.47 -8.81
C GLY A 116 15.97 2.79 -8.94
N THR A 117 16.77 1.78 -9.25
CA THR A 117 18.21 1.90 -9.48
C THR A 117 18.50 2.86 -10.63
N VAL A 118 17.87 2.64 -11.79
CA VAL A 118 18.07 3.48 -12.99
C VAL A 118 17.67 4.93 -12.72
N VAL A 119 16.53 5.16 -12.07
CA VAL A 119 16.05 6.51 -11.75
C VAL A 119 16.97 7.19 -10.74
N ALA A 120 17.43 6.49 -9.70
CA ALA A 120 18.37 7.04 -8.73
C ALA A 120 19.72 7.42 -9.36
N PHE A 121 20.27 6.58 -10.25
CA PHE A 121 21.52 6.87 -10.97
C PHE A 121 21.39 8.00 -12.00
N LEU A 122 20.23 8.12 -12.67
CA LEU A 122 20.03 9.13 -13.69
C LEU A 122 19.88 10.54 -13.10
N PHE A 123 19.21 10.64 -11.94
CA PHE A 123 18.89 11.92 -11.31
C PHE A 123 19.82 12.28 -10.13
N ASN A 124 20.56 11.32 -9.57
CA ASN A 124 21.53 11.54 -8.49
C ASN A 124 21.01 12.44 -7.34
N PRO A 125 19.91 12.07 -6.68
CA PRO A 125 19.31 12.93 -5.66
C PRO A 125 20.22 13.22 -4.47
N GLY A 126 21.18 12.34 -4.14
CA GLY A 126 22.11 12.54 -3.04
C GLY A 126 23.13 13.66 -3.28
N GLU A 127 23.64 13.78 -4.50
CA GLU A 127 24.57 14.85 -4.89
C GLU A 127 23.84 16.20 -4.94
N TYR A 128 22.62 16.21 -5.48
CA TYR A 128 21.80 17.43 -5.53
C TYR A 128 21.53 18.00 -4.12
N VAL A 129 21.14 17.14 -3.17
CA VAL A 129 20.82 17.57 -1.80
C VAL A 129 22.07 17.95 -1.00
N SER A 130 23.20 17.26 -1.19
CA SER A 130 24.47 17.60 -0.52
C SER A 130 25.06 18.93 -1.01
N THR A 131 24.96 19.22 -2.31
CA THR A 131 25.48 20.47 -2.91
C THR A 131 24.61 21.70 -2.60
N HIS A 132 23.30 21.53 -2.41
CA HIS A 132 22.35 22.62 -2.17
C HIS A 132 21.99 22.81 -0.67
N GLY A 133 22.84 22.33 0.24
CA GLY A 133 22.72 22.61 1.68
C GLY A 133 21.67 21.80 2.44
N GLY A 134 21.14 20.72 1.84
CA GLY A 134 20.15 19.84 2.48
C GLY A 134 20.68 19.01 3.64
N PHE A 135 22.01 18.88 3.76
CA PHE A 135 22.68 18.31 4.93
C PHE A 135 23.45 19.41 5.68
N SER A 136 22.72 20.33 6.30
CA SER A 136 23.32 21.31 7.20
C SER A 136 23.76 20.61 8.51
N GLY A 137 25.01 20.14 8.56
CA GLY A 137 25.73 19.90 9.83
C GLY A 137 25.82 18.46 10.38
N THR A 138 25.38 17.42 9.67
CA THR A 138 25.68 16.04 10.10
C THR A 138 27.07 15.65 9.64
N SER A 139 28.07 16.00 10.46
CA SER A 139 29.32 15.24 10.54
C SER A 139 28.95 13.75 10.60
N MET A 140 29.63 12.90 9.84
CA MET A 140 29.62 11.45 10.08
C MET A 140 29.61 11.22 11.59
N PRO A 141 28.66 10.46 12.17
CA PRO A 141 28.75 10.12 13.57
C PRO A 141 30.12 9.47 13.76
N ASN A 142 31.02 10.16 14.47
CA ASN A 142 32.26 9.58 15.00
C ASN A 142 31.91 8.65 16.17
N GLY A 143 30.81 7.90 16.03
CA GLY A 143 30.52 6.76 16.85
C GLY A 143 31.47 5.67 16.39
N THR A 144 32.21 5.11 17.34
CA THR A 144 32.75 3.75 17.27
C THR A 144 31.90 2.91 16.33
N PRO A 145 32.47 2.13 15.38
CA PRO A 145 31.66 1.22 14.58
C PRO A 145 30.85 0.40 15.58
N ALA A 146 29.55 0.72 15.68
CA ALA A 146 28.59 -0.14 16.34
C ALA A 146 28.87 -1.48 15.69
N GLU A 147 29.18 -2.47 16.52
CA GLU A 147 29.67 -3.78 16.11
C GLU A 147 29.10 -4.08 14.74
N GLN A 148 29.98 -4.27 13.75
CA GLN A 148 29.58 -4.89 12.51
C GLN A 148 29.07 -6.28 12.91
N GLU A 149 27.85 -6.37 13.43
CA GLU A 149 26.96 -7.45 13.14
C GLU A 149 26.93 -7.44 11.63
N THR A 150 27.86 -8.21 11.06
CA THR A 150 27.67 -8.79 9.74
C THR A 150 26.24 -9.25 9.80
N VAL A 151 25.33 -8.56 9.11
CA VAL A 151 23.95 -8.99 8.95
C VAL A 151 24.09 -10.28 8.17
N ARG A 152 24.39 -11.37 8.88
CA ARG A 152 24.30 -12.71 8.38
C ARG A 152 22.81 -12.87 8.29
N PHE A 153 22.29 -12.53 7.12
CA PHE A 153 20.94 -12.85 6.74
C PHE A 153 20.80 -14.35 6.95
N ASN A 154 20.28 -14.75 8.11
CA ASN A 154 20.14 -16.14 8.47
C ASN A 154 18.85 -16.58 7.79
N LEU A 155 18.94 -16.79 6.46
CA LEU A 155 17.81 -17.21 5.64
C LEU A 155 17.03 -18.37 6.31
N PRO A 156 17.68 -19.40 6.89
CA PRO A 156 16.99 -20.43 7.64
C PRO A 156 16.07 -19.91 8.76
N GLU A 157 16.56 -18.96 9.56
CA GLU A 157 15.82 -18.38 10.69
C GLU A 157 14.70 -17.44 10.22
N SER A 158 14.96 -16.62 9.20
CA SER A 158 13.91 -15.80 8.59
C SER A 158 12.79 -16.66 8.01
N ILE A 159 13.12 -17.76 7.33
CA ILE A 159 12.14 -18.70 6.77
C ILE A 159 11.39 -19.44 7.88
N SER A 160 12.07 -19.86 8.95
CA SER A 160 11.37 -20.53 10.07
C SER A 160 10.40 -19.60 10.78
N ASN A 161 10.76 -18.32 10.93
CA ASN A 161 9.92 -17.31 11.60
C ASN A 161 8.68 -16.92 10.79
N LEU A 162 8.63 -17.23 9.49
CA LEU A 162 7.43 -17.05 8.67
C LEU A 162 6.28 -17.99 9.09
N ILE A 163 6.59 -19.13 9.71
CA ILE A 163 5.60 -20.08 10.20
C ILE A 163 5.35 -19.76 11.68
N PRO A 164 4.19 -19.18 12.05
CA PRO A 164 3.95 -18.81 13.43
C PRO A 164 3.80 -20.06 14.31
N VAL A 165 4.47 -20.06 15.47
CA VAL A 165 4.29 -21.10 16.49
C VAL A 165 2.85 -21.06 17.05
N ASN A 166 2.28 -19.85 17.16
CA ASN A 166 0.90 -19.62 17.58
C ASN A 166 0.18 -18.67 16.60
N PRO A 167 -0.72 -19.18 15.75
CA PRO A 167 -1.47 -18.37 14.80
C PRO A 167 -2.35 -17.29 15.44
N LEU A 168 -2.91 -17.57 16.63
CA LEU A 168 -3.75 -16.59 17.33
C LEU A 168 -2.91 -15.41 17.81
N GLU A 169 -1.70 -15.66 18.28
CA GLU A 169 -0.77 -14.60 18.67
C GLU A 169 -0.37 -13.74 17.47
N ALA A 170 -0.07 -14.34 16.32
CA ALA A 170 0.20 -13.61 15.09
C ALA A 170 -0.97 -12.71 14.66
N MET A 171 -2.21 -13.20 14.81
CA MET A 171 -3.42 -12.39 14.55
C MET A 171 -3.53 -11.22 15.54
N LEU A 172 -3.25 -11.44 16.83
CA LEU A 172 -3.31 -10.37 17.84
C LEU A 172 -2.23 -9.31 17.63
N ARG A 173 -1.04 -9.71 17.17
CA ARG A 173 0.08 -8.81 16.87
C ARG A 173 -0.05 -8.11 15.51
N GLY A 174 -1.01 -8.52 14.67
CA GLY A 174 -1.19 -7.97 13.33
C GLY A 174 -0.09 -8.38 12.34
N GLU A 175 0.58 -9.52 12.58
CA GLU A 175 1.60 -10.06 11.67
C GLU A 175 0.95 -10.68 10.43
N LEU A 176 0.55 -9.83 9.49
CA LEU A 176 -0.28 -10.22 8.35
C LEU A 176 0.35 -11.32 7.48
N LEU A 177 1.67 -11.30 7.28
CA LEU A 177 2.37 -12.33 6.51
C LEU A 177 2.25 -13.71 7.17
N SER A 178 2.48 -13.79 8.49
CA SER A 178 2.30 -15.01 9.28
C SER A 178 0.86 -15.53 9.22
N VAL A 179 -0.12 -14.62 9.30
CA VAL A 179 -1.55 -14.95 9.16
C VAL A 179 -1.85 -15.51 7.76
N VAL A 180 -1.31 -14.90 6.71
CA VAL A 180 -1.47 -15.37 5.32
C VAL A 180 -0.89 -16.78 5.15
N ILE A 181 0.34 -17.02 5.63
CA ILE A 181 1.00 -18.33 5.52
C ILE A 181 0.23 -19.41 6.27
N PHE A 182 -0.15 -19.14 7.52
CA PHE A 182 -1.01 -20.04 8.29
C PHE A 182 -2.32 -20.36 7.56
N THR A 183 -2.98 -19.34 7.02
CA THR A 183 -4.25 -19.49 6.30
C THR A 183 -4.10 -20.31 5.03
N ILE A 184 -2.99 -20.16 4.30
CA ILE A 184 -2.69 -20.96 3.11
C ILE A 184 -2.55 -22.44 3.50
N ILE A 185 -1.79 -22.75 4.57
CA ILE A 185 -1.61 -24.12 5.06
C ILE A 185 -2.96 -24.74 5.44
N ILE A 186 -3.80 -24.01 6.20
CA ILE A 186 -5.14 -24.47 6.60
C ILE A 186 -6.06 -24.64 5.40
N GLY A 187 -6.03 -23.71 4.44
CA GLY A 187 -6.84 -23.81 3.23
C GLY A 187 -6.45 -25.03 2.40
N ILE A 188 -5.16 -25.31 2.22
CA ILE A 188 -4.67 -26.53 1.56
C ILE A 188 -5.13 -27.78 2.31
N ALA A 189 -4.98 -27.83 3.64
CA ALA A 189 -5.44 -28.96 4.45
C ALA A 189 -6.96 -29.19 4.31
N THR A 190 -7.74 -28.12 4.21
CA THR A 190 -9.20 -28.19 4.01
C THR A 190 -9.56 -28.83 2.66
N THR A 191 -8.72 -28.69 1.63
CA THR A 191 -8.93 -29.37 0.33
C THR A 191 -8.62 -30.87 0.34
N GLN A 192 -7.93 -31.36 1.38
CA GLN A 192 -7.49 -32.76 1.49
C GLN A 192 -8.42 -33.63 2.34
N ILE A 193 -9.32 -33.03 3.10
CA ILE A 193 -10.32 -33.76 3.89
C ILE A 193 -11.55 -34.12 3.03
N GLU A 194 -12.36 -35.08 3.49
CA GLU A 194 -13.58 -35.48 2.80
C GLU A 194 -14.53 -34.28 2.60
N GLU A 195 -15.09 -34.14 1.40
CA GLU A 195 -15.92 -32.99 1.03
C GLU A 195 -17.08 -32.77 2.02
N LYS A 196 -17.74 -33.84 2.48
CA LYS A 196 -18.84 -33.76 3.46
C LYS A 196 -18.40 -33.15 4.79
N MET A 197 -17.17 -33.42 5.22
CA MET A 197 -16.58 -32.88 6.45
C MET A 197 -16.09 -31.44 6.25
N ALA A 198 -15.64 -31.09 5.04
CA ALA A 198 -15.19 -29.74 4.70
C ALA A 198 -16.34 -28.74 4.55
N GLN A 199 -17.49 -29.17 4.02
CA GLN A 199 -18.62 -28.30 3.67
C GLN A 199 -19.09 -27.35 4.80
N PRO A 200 -19.26 -27.79 6.06
CA PRO A 200 -19.63 -26.89 7.15
C PRO A 200 -18.61 -25.76 7.37
N VAL A 201 -17.30 -26.08 7.31
CA VAL A 201 -16.21 -25.11 7.48
C VAL A 201 -16.22 -24.11 6.33
N ILE A 202 -16.33 -24.60 5.09
CA ILE A 202 -16.37 -23.75 3.88
C ILE A 202 -17.54 -22.78 3.93
N ARG A 203 -18.73 -23.26 4.32
CA ARG A 203 -19.94 -22.41 4.43
C ARG A 203 -19.80 -21.36 5.53
N PHE A 204 -19.25 -21.74 6.67
CA PHE A 204 -18.99 -20.82 7.77
C PHE A 204 -18.02 -19.71 7.37
N ILE A 205 -16.90 -20.10 6.74
CA ILE A 205 -15.90 -19.18 6.22
C ILE A 205 -16.47 -18.25 5.15
N ALA A 206 -17.24 -18.76 4.19
CA ALA A 206 -17.89 -17.94 3.18
C ALA A 206 -18.89 -16.94 3.79
N ALA A 207 -19.61 -17.33 4.86
CA ALA A 207 -20.49 -16.43 5.58
C ALA A 207 -19.71 -15.29 6.26
N ILE A 208 -18.58 -15.59 6.91
CA ILE A 208 -17.68 -14.57 7.49
C ILE A 208 -17.23 -13.59 6.41
N GLN A 209 -16.75 -14.09 5.27
CA GLN A 209 -16.32 -13.24 4.16
C GLN A 209 -17.43 -12.27 3.72
N LYS A 210 -18.66 -12.76 3.55
CA LYS A 210 -19.81 -11.91 3.18
C LYS A 210 -20.15 -10.88 4.25
N ILE A 211 -20.09 -11.25 5.53
CA ILE A 211 -20.31 -10.31 6.65
C ILE A 211 -19.25 -9.21 6.63
N CYS A 212 -17.96 -9.57 6.47
CA CYS A 212 -16.87 -8.61 6.35
C CYS A 212 -17.10 -7.64 5.17
N MET A 213 -17.54 -8.15 4.01
CA MET A 213 -17.83 -7.31 2.84
C MET A 213 -18.99 -6.32 3.07
N ILE A 214 -19.97 -6.66 3.90
CA ILE A 214 -21.04 -5.73 4.30
C ILE A 214 -20.46 -4.58 5.13
N VAL A 215 -19.61 -4.89 6.12
CA VAL A 215 -18.95 -3.88 6.95
C VAL A 215 -18.04 -2.98 6.12
N VAL A 216 -17.30 -3.55 5.16
CA VAL A 216 -16.53 -2.78 4.17
C VAL A 216 -17.44 -1.82 3.41
N GLY A 217 -18.62 -2.28 2.99
CA GLY A 217 -19.63 -1.44 2.35
C GLY A 217 -20.09 -0.26 3.22
N TRP A 218 -20.16 -0.43 4.54
CA TRP A 218 -20.44 0.67 5.47
C TRP A 218 -19.26 1.63 5.57
N ALA A 219 -18.04 1.11 5.74
CA ALA A 219 -16.82 1.92 5.80
C ALA A 219 -16.62 2.76 4.52
N MET A 220 -17.00 2.24 3.35
CA MET A 220 -16.92 2.97 2.07
C MET A 220 -17.74 4.26 2.03
N LYS A 221 -18.79 4.38 2.86
CA LYS A 221 -19.56 5.63 2.97
C LYS A 221 -18.78 6.74 3.66
N LEU A 222 -17.83 6.37 4.53
CA LEU A 222 -16.99 7.29 5.29
C LEU A 222 -15.75 7.75 4.51
N VAL A 223 -15.34 7.01 3.48
CA VAL A 223 -14.10 7.23 2.72
C VAL A 223 -13.83 8.69 2.34
N PRO A 224 -14.78 9.47 1.78
CA PRO A 224 -14.50 10.87 1.41
C PRO A 224 -14.11 11.75 2.60
N TYR A 225 -14.78 11.54 3.73
CA TYR A 225 -14.53 12.28 4.96
C TYR A 225 -13.24 11.79 5.64
N ALA A 226 -12.98 10.48 5.56
CA ALA A 226 -11.75 9.87 6.04
C ALA A 226 -10.53 10.42 5.31
N VAL A 227 -10.56 10.45 3.97
CA VAL A 227 -9.47 10.98 3.14
C VAL A 227 -9.25 12.47 3.42
N PHE A 228 -10.33 13.25 3.53
CA PHE A 228 -10.23 14.66 3.93
C PHE A 228 -9.52 14.83 5.28
N GLY A 229 -9.96 14.08 6.30
CA GLY A 229 -9.41 14.14 7.65
C GLY A 229 -7.95 13.71 7.74
N LEU A 230 -7.63 12.57 7.12
CA LEU A 230 -6.27 12.02 7.07
C LEU A 230 -5.30 13.02 6.44
N MET A 231 -5.69 13.62 5.31
CA MET A 231 -4.84 14.57 4.59
C MET A 231 -4.71 15.90 5.33
N ALA A 232 -5.79 16.39 5.94
CA ALA A 232 -5.75 17.59 6.76
C ALA A 232 -4.82 17.41 7.96
N SER A 233 -4.94 16.29 8.68
CA SER A 233 -4.11 15.99 9.85
C SER A 233 -2.64 15.71 9.50
N LEU A 234 -2.38 15.05 8.37
CA LEU A 234 -1.03 14.77 7.90
C LEU A 234 -0.32 16.07 7.53
N LEU A 235 -0.96 16.92 6.72
CA LEU A 235 -0.33 18.17 6.28
C LEU A 235 -0.34 19.28 7.34
N SER A 236 -1.13 19.17 8.41
CA SER A 236 -1.06 20.11 9.54
C SER A 236 0.17 19.89 10.42
N THR A 237 0.70 18.66 10.43
CA THR A 237 1.84 18.25 11.26
C THR A 237 3.14 18.11 10.47
N THR A 238 3.06 17.91 9.16
CA THR A 238 4.24 17.81 8.28
C THR A 238 4.78 19.20 7.95
N GLY A 239 6.02 19.50 8.34
CA GLY A 239 6.66 20.79 8.06
C GLY A 239 6.95 20.98 6.57
N ILE A 240 6.71 22.20 6.05
CA ILE A 240 7.04 22.58 4.66
C ILE A 240 8.56 22.47 4.39
N GLU A 241 9.37 22.58 5.42
CA GLU A 241 10.83 22.44 5.36
C GLU A 241 11.28 21.07 4.82
N ILE A 242 10.52 20.00 5.10
CA ILE A 242 10.79 18.65 4.56
C ILE A 242 10.66 18.65 3.03
N PHE A 243 9.71 19.42 2.49
CA PHE A 243 9.53 19.57 1.04
C PHE A 243 10.63 20.42 0.40
N MET A 244 11.25 21.34 1.14
CA MET A 244 12.37 22.15 0.64
C MET A 244 13.70 21.37 0.65
N GLY A 245 13.98 20.60 1.71
CA GLY A 245 15.25 19.87 1.86
C GLY A 245 15.31 18.52 1.13
N LEU A 246 14.17 17.82 1.04
CA LEU A 246 14.07 16.49 0.39
C LEU A 246 13.13 16.49 -0.82
N GLY A 247 12.67 17.66 -1.27
CA GLY A 247 11.74 17.79 -2.40
C GLY A 247 12.25 17.11 -3.67
N TYR A 248 13.52 17.31 -4.00
CA TYR A 248 14.12 16.67 -5.17
C TYR A 248 14.15 15.15 -5.04
N TYR A 249 14.58 14.64 -3.88
CA TYR A 249 14.53 13.21 -3.57
C TYR A 249 13.12 12.64 -3.72
N MET A 250 12.10 13.32 -3.18
CA MET A 250 10.71 12.90 -3.31
C MET A 250 10.23 12.88 -4.77
N LEU A 251 10.60 13.87 -5.58
CA LEU A 251 10.27 13.90 -7.00
C LEU A 251 10.88 12.71 -7.76
N VAL A 252 12.12 12.34 -7.43
CA VAL A 252 12.80 11.18 -8.02
C VAL A 252 12.07 9.87 -7.67
N VAL A 253 11.67 9.69 -6.40
CA VAL A 253 10.85 8.54 -5.98
C VAL A 253 9.50 8.52 -6.70
N LEU A 254 8.78 9.64 -6.74
CA LEU A 254 7.49 9.76 -7.41
C LEU A 254 7.57 9.46 -8.90
N LEU A 255 8.64 9.90 -9.56
CA LEU A 255 8.92 9.56 -10.96
C LEU A 255 9.12 8.05 -11.13
N GLY A 256 9.91 7.40 -10.26
CA GLY A 256 10.09 5.95 -10.27
C GLY A 256 8.78 5.18 -10.11
N LEU A 257 7.93 5.60 -9.16
CA LEU A 257 6.60 5.01 -8.97
C LEU A 257 5.68 5.24 -10.19
N ALA A 258 5.74 6.41 -10.82
CA ALA A 258 4.97 6.69 -12.04
C ALA A 258 5.41 5.80 -13.21
N LEU A 259 6.71 5.56 -13.37
CA LEU A 259 7.26 4.63 -14.36
C LEU A 259 6.84 3.18 -14.05
N LEU A 260 6.79 2.79 -12.78
CA LEU A 260 6.32 1.48 -12.36
C LEU A 260 4.82 1.28 -12.69
N ILE A 261 3.98 2.29 -12.46
CA ILE A 261 2.57 2.26 -12.89
C ILE A 261 2.48 2.11 -14.41
N LEU A 262 3.27 2.86 -15.17
CA LEU A 262 3.31 2.74 -16.63
C LEU A 262 3.70 1.32 -17.07
N PHE A 263 4.70 0.73 -16.41
CA PHE A 263 5.09 -0.66 -16.64
C PHE A 263 3.93 -1.64 -16.41
N TYR A 264 3.19 -1.52 -15.30
CA TYR A 264 2.03 -2.39 -15.07
C TYR A 264 0.92 -2.19 -16.10
N LEU A 265 0.66 -0.95 -16.53
CA LEU A 265 -0.33 -0.67 -17.57
C LEU A 265 0.08 -1.26 -18.93
N LEU A 266 1.37 -1.17 -19.28
CA LEU A 266 1.92 -1.77 -20.50
C LEU A 266 1.84 -3.29 -20.45
N MET A 267 2.26 -3.90 -19.34
CA MET A 267 2.19 -5.35 -19.15
C MET A 267 0.74 -5.85 -19.18
N TYR A 268 -0.20 -5.16 -18.52
CA TYR A 268 -1.63 -5.46 -18.61
C TYR A 268 -2.14 -5.36 -20.05
N GLY A 269 -1.79 -4.28 -20.78
CA GLY A 269 -2.21 -4.08 -22.17
C GLY A 269 -1.66 -5.15 -23.13
N LEU A 270 -0.40 -5.56 -22.96
CA LEU A 270 0.23 -6.59 -23.79
C LEU A 270 -0.33 -7.98 -23.52
N VAL A 271 -0.53 -8.34 -22.24
CA VAL A 271 -0.99 -9.67 -21.85
C VAL A 271 -2.48 -9.86 -22.10
N THR A 272 -3.31 -8.88 -21.70
CA THR A 272 -4.77 -8.99 -21.80
C THR A 272 -5.33 -8.51 -23.13
N ARG A 273 -4.55 -7.73 -23.90
CA ARG A 273 -5.00 -7.01 -25.11
C ARG A 273 -6.20 -6.10 -24.86
N GLN A 274 -6.44 -5.70 -23.61
CA GLN A 274 -7.50 -4.77 -23.22
C GLN A 274 -6.94 -3.36 -23.07
N ASN A 275 -7.84 -2.37 -23.08
CA ASN A 275 -7.45 -0.97 -22.95
C ASN A 275 -6.96 -0.66 -21.51
N PRO A 276 -5.66 -0.33 -21.31
CA PRO A 276 -5.09 -0.10 -19.98
C PRO A 276 -5.66 1.15 -19.30
N LEU A 277 -6.08 2.17 -20.06
CA LEU A 277 -6.69 3.38 -19.49
C LEU A 277 -8.07 3.07 -18.89
N ARG A 278 -8.80 2.12 -19.47
CA ARG A 278 -10.07 1.65 -18.90
C ARG A 278 -9.84 0.90 -17.59
N PHE A 279 -8.79 0.08 -17.53
CA PHE A 279 -8.37 -0.59 -16.29
C PHE A 279 -8.05 0.43 -15.20
N LEU A 280 -7.23 1.45 -15.51
CA LEU A 280 -6.89 2.53 -14.57
C LEU A 280 -8.15 3.26 -14.05
N SER A 281 -9.10 3.55 -14.94
CA SER A 281 -10.37 4.18 -14.56
C SER A 281 -11.23 3.32 -13.64
N ASN A 282 -11.10 1.99 -13.68
CA ASN A 282 -11.85 1.08 -12.82
C ASN A 282 -11.25 1.00 -11.41
N ILE A 283 -9.91 1.01 -11.30
CA ILE A 283 -9.19 0.85 -10.04
C ILE A 283 -8.91 2.17 -9.28
N ARG A 284 -9.20 3.32 -9.89
CA ARG A 284 -8.93 4.65 -9.32
C ARG A 284 -9.37 4.86 -7.87
N ASP A 285 -10.51 4.29 -7.46
CA ASP A 285 -11.01 4.43 -6.08
C ASP A 285 -10.05 3.79 -5.08
N ALA A 286 -9.54 2.60 -5.40
CA ALA A 286 -8.57 1.88 -4.58
C ALA A 286 -7.22 2.61 -4.56
N GLN A 287 -6.78 3.14 -5.71
CA GLN A 287 -5.52 3.89 -5.81
C GLN A 287 -5.55 5.18 -4.99
N LEU A 288 -6.62 5.97 -5.10
CA LEU A 288 -6.76 7.21 -4.34
C LEU A 288 -6.87 6.95 -2.83
N LEU A 289 -7.58 5.88 -2.44
CA LEU A 289 -7.62 5.48 -1.04
C LEU A 289 -6.24 5.07 -0.55
N ALA A 290 -5.51 4.23 -1.30
CA ALA A 290 -4.16 3.80 -0.95
C ALA A 290 -3.19 4.96 -0.77
N PHE A 291 -3.25 5.95 -1.68
CA PHE A 291 -2.48 7.17 -1.57
C PHE A 291 -2.78 7.94 -0.27
N SER A 292 -4.06 7.95 0.15
CA SER A 292 -4.50 8.74 1.30
C SER A 292 -4.30 8.02 2.64
N THR A 293 -4.38 6.69 2.66
CA THR A 293 -4.25 5.89 3.89
C THR A 293 -2.84 5.37 4.13
N ALA A 294 -1.98 5.40 3.11
CA ALA A 294 -0.62 4.84 3.13
C ALA A 294 -0.56 3.38 3.64
N SER A 295 -1.61 2.59 3.41
CA SER A 295 -1.71 1.20 3.87
C SER A 295 -2.36 0.30 2.82
N SER A 296 -1.58 -0.64 2.27
CA SER A 296 -2.08 -1.68 1.35
C SER A 296 -3.14 -2.55 2.02
N ALA A 297 -2.95 -2.84 3.30
CA ALA A 297 -3.86 -3.65 4.09
C ALA A 297 -5.23 -2.97 4.27
N ALA A 298 -5.25 -1.66 4.53
CA ALA A 298 -6.48 -0.88 4.65
C ALA A 298 -7.25 -0.71 3.33
N VAL A 299 -6.61 -0.99 2.19
CA VAL A 299 -7.23 -0.87 0.86
C VAL A 299 -7.68 -2.23 0.33
N MET A 300 -7.11 -3.33 0.84
CA MET A 300 -7.38 -4.70 0.41
C MET A 300 -8.88 -5.00 0.22
N PRO A 301 -9.80 -4.67 1.15
CA PRO A 301 -11.21 -5.02 0.95
C PRO A 301 -11.87 -4.23 -0.18
N LEU A 302 -11.44 -2.98 -0.41
CA LEU A 302 -11.88 -2.18 -1.55
C LEU A 302 -11.30 -2.75 -2.85
N SER A 303 -10.03 -3.17 -2.86
CA SER A 303 -9.41 -3.83 -4.01
C SER A 303 -10.17 -5.10 -4.41
N MET A 304 -10.56 -5.93 -3.44
CA MET A 304 -11.39 -7.12 -3.67
C MET A 304 -12.76 -6.75 -4.27
N LYS A 305 -13.45 -5.76 -3.69
CA LYS A 305 -14.73 -5.29 -4.22
C LYS A 305 -14.63 -4.76 -5.65
N VAL A 306 -13.57 -4.01 -5.96
CA VAL A 306 -13.31 -3.47 -7.32
C VAL A 306 -13.00 -4.60 -8.30
N ALA A 307 -12.25 -5.62 -7.87
CA ALA A 307 -11.95 -6.79 -8.70
C ALA A 307 -13.22 -7.55 -9.10
N ASP A 308 -14.14 -7.75 -8.14
CA ASP A 308 -15.42 -8.42 -8.36
C ASP A 308 -16.39 -7.57 -9.20
N GLU A 309 -16.74 -6.37 -8.72
CA GLU A 309 -17.83 -5.57 -9.31
C GLU A 309 -17.43 -4.84 -10.61
N LYS A 310 -16.21 -4.33 -10.71
CA LYS A 310 -15.79 -3.48 -11.84
C LYS A 310 -14.93 -4.22 -12.85
N LEU A 311 -13.97 -5.02 -12.38
CA LEU A 311 -13.08 -5.78 -13.26
C LEU A 311 -13.67 -7.13 -13.66
N LYS A 312 -14.73 -7.60 -12.98
CA LYS A 312 -15.41 -8.87 -13.24
C LYS A 312 -14.45 -10.07 -13.20
N VAL A 313 -13.45 -10.00 -12.32
CA VAL A 313 -12.54 -11.12 -12.04
C VAL A 313 -13.31 -12.14 -11.19
N SER A 314 -13.13 -13.43 -11.45
CA SER A 314 -13.75 -14.48 -10.65
C SER A 314 -13.33 -14.36 -9.18
N SER A 315 -14.28 -14.43 -8.26
CA SER A 315 -14.02 -14.35 -6.81
C SER A 315 -12.96 -15.36 -6.36
N GLN A 316 -12.95 -16.55 -6.96
CA GLN A 316 -11.96 -17.62 -6.72
C GLN A 316 -10.50 -17.16 -6.90
N ILE A 317 -10.25 -16.24 -7.84
CA ILE A 317 -8.91 -15.71 -8.12
C ILE A 317 -8.68 -14.46 -7.27
N SER A 318 -9.63 -13.52 -7.21
CA SER A 318 -9.45 -12.27 -6.47
C SER A 318 -9.29 -12.51 -4.96
N ASP A 319 -10.05 -13.44 -4.40
CA ASP A 319 -10.06 -13.75 -2.96
C ASP A 319 -8.80 -14.47 -2.51
N PHE A 320 -8.08 -15.10 -3.46
CA PHE A 320 -6.78 -15.71 -3.22
C PHE A 320 -5.62 -14.73 -3.49
N VAL A 321 -5.61 -14.10 -4.67
CA VAL A 321 -4.46 -13.31 -5.15
C VAL A 321 -4.33 -11.97 -4.40
N ILE A 322 -5.43 -11.28 -4.12
CA ILE A 322 -5.38 -9.91 -3.55
C ILE A 322 -4.88 -9.93 -2.10
N PRO A 323 -5.38 -10.81 -1.20
CA PRO A 323 -4.88 -10.85 0.17
C PRO A 323 -3.39 -11.20 0.26
N ILE A 324 -2.92 -12.13 -0.57
CA ILE A 324 -1.51 -12.51 -0.63
C ILE A 324 -0.66 -11.36 -1.21
N GLY A 325 -1.13 -10.72 -2.28
CA GLY A 325 -0.41 -9.61 -2.89
C GLY A 325 -0.27 -8.40 -1.98
N ALA A 326 -1.24 -8.14 -1.10
CA ALA A 326 -1.18 -7.03 -0.16
C ALA A 326 -0.09 -7.16 0.93
N THR A 327 0.43 -8.37 1.15
CA THR A 327 1.51 -8.63 2.12
C THR A 327 2.84 -8.94 1.44
N ILE A 328 2.84 -9.68 0.33
CA ILE A 328 4.08 -10.15 -0.31
C ILE A 328 4.57 -9.18 -1.39
N ASN A 329 3.68 -8.59 -2.19
CA ASN A 329 4.06 -7.85 -3.40
C ASN A 329 4.21 -6.35 -3.16
N MET A 330 5.27 -5.96 -2.47
CA MET A 330 5.57 -4.56 -2.10
C MET A 330 6.54 -3.87 -3.06
N ASP A 331 6.26 -3.91 -4.35
CA ASP A 331 7.13 -3.38 -5.41
C ASP A 331 7.44 -1.88 -5.25
N GLY A 332 6.46 -1.07 -4.81
CA GLY A 332 6.67 0.35 -4.53
C GLY A 332 7.66 0.59 -3.37
N THR A 333 7.59 -0.24 -2.33
CA THR A 333 8.53 -0.22 -1.19
C THR A 333 9.91 -0.64 -1.65
N ALA A 334 10.03 -1.69 -2.46
CA ALA A 334 11.31 -2.13 -3.01
C ALA A 334 11.99 -1.04 -3.85
N LEU A 335 11.21 -0.35 -4.71
CA LEU A 335 11.69 0.81 -5.47
C LEU A 335 12.16 1.93 -4.53
N PHE A 336 11.35 2.30 -3.53
CA PHE A 336 11.67 3.36 -2.57
C PHE A 336 12.94 3.04 -1.76
N GLN A 337 13.05 1.82 -1.20
CA GLN A 337 14.21 1.37 -0.44
C GLN A 337 15.48 1.42 -1.31
N CYS A 338 15.39 0.97 -2.55
CA CYS A 338 16.51 1.03 -3.49
C CYS A 338 16.96 2.48 -3.76
N VAL A 339 16.01 3.38 -4.07
CA VAL A 339 16.32 4.81 -4.28
C VAL A 339 16.90 5.45 -3.01
N THR A 340 16.39 5.08 -1.82
CA THR A 340 16.87 5.58 -0.52
C THR A 340 18.32 5.19 -0.26
N VAL A 341 18.66 3.91 -0.49
CA VAL A 341 20.02 3.40 -0.26
C VAL A 341 21.02 4.11 -1.18
N LEU A 342 20.69 4.26 -2.46
CA LEU A 342 21.52 4.97 -3.44
C LEU A 342 21.63 6.46 -3.12
N PHE A 343 20.53 7.09 -2.70
CA PHE A 343 20.51 8.47 -2.23
C PHE A 343 21.49 8.68 -1.07
N MET A 344 21.44 7.82 -0.05
CA MET A 344 22.33 7.89 1.11
C MET A 344 23.78 7.67 0.71
N ALA A 345 24.06 6.67 -0.13
CA ALA A 345 25.42 6.41 -0.60
C ALA A 345 26.03 7.63 -1.30
N HIS A 346 25.29 8.25 -2.23
CA HIS A 346 25.75 9.46 -2.93
C HIS A 346 25.86 10.67 -1.98
N ALA A 347 24.93 10.84 -1.04
CA ALA A 347 24.96 11.93 -0.08
C ALA A 347 26.20 11.88 0.84
N TYR A 348 26.66 10.68 1.20
CA TYR A 348 27.85 10.46 2.02
C TYR A 348 29.14 10.22 1.22
N GLY A 349 29.09 10.30 -0.12
CA GLY A 349 30.25 10.06 -0.98
C GLY A 349 30.78 8.62 -0.95
N ILE A 350 29.91 7.65 -0.67
CA ILE A 350 30.23 6.21 -0.70
C ILE A 350 30.07 5.73 -2.14
N GLU A 351 31.19 5.31 -2.75
CA GLU A 351 31.17 4.66 -4.05
C GLU A 351 30.61 3.23 -3.91
N LEU A 352 29.52 2.94 -4.62
CA LEU A 352 28.95 1.60 -4.68
C LEU A 352 29.50 0.85 -5.89
N ALA A 353 30.14 -0.30 -5.65
CA ALA A 353 30.52 -1.19 -6.73
C ALA A 353 29.28 -1.92 -7.29
N LEU A 354 29.42 -2.49 -8.49
CA LEU A 354 28.34 -3.29 -9.10
C LEU A 354 27.87 -4.44 -8.20
N LEU A 355 28.80 -5.04 -7.44
CA LEU A 355 28.49 -6.12 -6.50
C LEU A 355 27.63 -5.63 -5.33
N ASP A 356 27.84 -4.40 -4.85
CA ASP A 356 27.04 -3.81 -3.78
C ASP A 356 25.60 -3.57 -4.24
N VAL A 357 25.41 -3.08 -5.48
CA VAL A 357 24.09 -2.88 -6.08
C VAL A 357 23.33 -4.22 -6.21
N VAL A 358 24.03 -5.29 -6.59
CA VAL A 358 23.45 -6.63 -6.66
C VAL A 358 23.07 -7.13 -5.26
N LEU A 359 23.93 -6.93 -4.26
CA LEU A 359 23.65 -7.32 -2.88
C LEU A 359 22.45 -6.56 -2.31
N ILE A 360 22.39 -5.23 -2.54
CA ILE A 360 21.26 -4.37 -2.21
C ILE A 360 19.98 -4.89 -2.86
N THR A 361 20.04 -5.35 -4.11
CA THR A 361 18.87 -5.91 -4.79
C THR A 361 18.32 -7.12 -4.04
N PHE A 362 19.17 -8.07 -3.64
CA PHE A 362 18.73 -9.26 -2.90
C PHE A 362 18.19 -8.92 -1.51
N THR A 363 18.83 -8.00 -0.78
CA THR A 363 18.39 -7.60 0.56
C THR A 363 17.08 -6.82 0.51
N VAL A 364 16.90 -5.95 -0.48
CA VAL A 364 15.65 -5.20 -0.70
C VAL A 364 14.49 -6.11 -1.10
N VAL A 365 14.71 -7.13 -1.94
CA VAL A 365 13.66 -8.13 -2.22
C VAL A 365 13.20 -8.80 -0.92
N GLY A 366 14.14 -9.29 -0.11
CA GLY A 366 13.83 -9.93 1.17
C GLY A 366 13.12 -8.99 2.15
N ALA A 367 13.61 -7.76 2.27
CA ALA A 367 13.01 -6.73 3.13
C ALA A 367 11.59 -6.36 2.67
N SER A 368 11.36 -6.20 1.37
CA SER A 368 10.05 -5.81 0.84
C SER A 368 8.94 -6.83 1.10
N ILE A 369 9.26 -8.13 1.12
CA ILE A 369 8.30 -9.18 1.49
C ILE A 369 7.97 -9.14 2.99
N GLY A 370 8.94 -8.75 3.82
CA GLY A 370 8.79 -8.67 5.28
C GLY A 370 8.22 -7.34 5.78
N THR A 371 8.17 -6.30 4.95
CA THR A 371 7.65 -4.98 5.31
C THR A 371 6.18 -5.09 5.74
N PRO A 372 5.79 -4.55 6.91
CA PRO A 372 4.40 -4.47 7.31
C PRO A 372 3.56 -3.61 6.34
N ALA A 373 2.34 -4.05 6.01
CA ALA A 373 1.44 -3.34 5.09
C ALA A 373 0.69 -2.15 5.74
N ILE A 374 1.32 -1.47 6.70
CA ILE A 374 0.80 -0.36 7.50
C ILE A 374 1.62 0.92 7.26
N PRO A 375 1.11 2.11 7.62
CA PRO A 375 1.85 3.34 7.42
C PRO A 375 3.20 3.33 8.15
N GLY A 376 4.28 3.65 7.42
CA GLY A 376 5.65 3.72 7.96
C GLY A 376 6.39 2.39 8.10
N GLY A 377 5.85 1.29 7.55
CA GLY A 377 6.47 -0.04 7.55
C GLY A 377 7.67 -0.21 6.63
#